data_AF-A0A378FMD2-F1
#
_entry.id   AF-A0A378FMD2-F1
#
_cell.length_a   1.000
_cell.length_b   1.000
_cell.length_c   1.000
_cell.angle_alpha   90.00
_cell.angle_beta   90.00
_cell.angle_gamma   90.00
#
_symmetry.space_group_name_H-M   'P 1'
#
loop_
_entity.id
_entity.type
_entity.pdbx_description
1 polymer ?
#
loop_
_entity_poly.entity_id
_entity_poly.type
_entity_poly.pdbx_seq_one_letter_code
_entity_poly.pdbx_strand_id
1 'polypeptide(L)' 'MLSHPAEKYRPYPPIALPDRRWPDRQISHAPRWLSTDLRDGNQALAEPMDSGPQTAVLGSAAGVRL' A
#
# COMPACT_ATOMS: atom_id res chain seq x y z
N MET A 1 25.01 10.93 18.64
CA MET A 1 24.59 10.60 17.26
C MET A 1 25.51 9.51 16.71
N LEU A 2 25.03 8.64 15.82
CA LEU A 2 25.88 7.62 15.18
C LEU A 2 26.90 8.30 14.27
N SER A 3 28.17 7.89 14.34
CA SER A 3 29.25 8.45 13.50
C SER A 3 29.15 8.04 12.04
N HIS A 4 28.64 6.83 11.76
CA HIS A 4 28.43 6.30 10.40
C HIS A 4 26.99 5.75 10.26
N PRO A 5 25.97 6.62 10.13
CA PRO A 5 24.57 6.17 10.11
C PRO A 5 24.23 5.27 8.90
N ALA A 6 25.01 5.33 7.82
CA ALA A 6 24.84 4.47 6.65
C ALA A 6 25.04 2.98 6.97
N GLU A 7 25.95 2.64 7.90
CA GLU A 7 26.26 1.25 8.27
C GLU A 7 25.12 0.54 9.01
N LYS A 8 24.14 1.31 9.51
CA LYS A 8 22.94 0.77 10.17
C LYS A 8 22.06 -0.04 9.21
N TYR A 9 22.13 0.25 7.91
CA TYR A 9 21.23 -0.32 6.92
C TYR A 9 21.99 -1.24 5.97
N ARG A 10 21.48 -2.45 5.79
CA ARG A 10 22.04 -3.43 4.87
C ARG A 10 21.31 -3.37 3.53
N PRO A 11 22.02 -3.57 2.40
CA PRO A 11 21.37 -3.72 1.09
C PRO A 11 20.36 -4.88 1.09
N TYR A 12 19.26 -4.71 0.38
CA TYR A 12 18.30 -5.80 0.16
C TYR A 12 18.91 -6.86 -0.76
N PRO A 13 18.79 -8.16 -0.46
CA PRO A 13 19.38 -9.21 -1.28
C PRO A 13 18.73 -9.29 -2.68
N PRO A 14 19.50 -9.52 -3.76
CA PRO A 14 18.93 -9.70 -5.09
C PRO A 14 18.00 -10.91 -5.17
N ILE A 15 16.82 -10.75 -5.78
CA ILE A 15 15.89 -11.85 -6.07
C ILE A 15 16.08 -12.28 -7.53
N ALA A 16 16.51 -13.52 -7.75
CA ALA A 16 16.65 -14.10 -9.09
C ALA A 16 15.29 -14.61 -9.60
N LEU A 17 14.71 -13.89 -10.56
CA LEU A 17 13.52 -14.29 -11.30
C LEU A 17 13.84 -14.21 -12.81
N PRO A 18 14.60 -15.18 -13.36
CA PRO A 18 15.10 -15.11 -14.74
C PRO A 18 13.96 -15.06 -15.76
N ASP A 19 12.88 -15.79 -15.51
CA ASP A 19 11.72 -15.88 -16.42
C ASP A 19 10.60 -14.89 -16.08
N ARG A 20 10.92 -13.78 -15.40
CA ARG A 20 9.92 -12.75 -15.07
C ARG A 20 9.30 -12.18 -16.34
N ARG A 21 7.96 -12.16 -16.38
CA ARG A 21 7.19 -11.72 -17.55
C ARG A 21 6.58 -10.34 -17.43
N TRP A 22 6.61 -9.74 -16.23
CA TRP A 22 6.01 -8.43 -15.99
C TRP A 22 6.64 -7.27 -16.80
N PRO A 23 7.92 -7.28 -17.21
CA PRO A 23 8.47 -6.18 -18.03
C PRO A 23 7.81 -6.03 -19.40
N ASP A 24 7.35 -7.13 -20.01
CA ASP A 24 6.80 -7.15 -21.38
C ASP A 24 5.26 -7.15 -21.40
N ARG A 25 4.59 -7.19 -20.24
CA ARG A 25 3.14 -7.31 -20.14
C ARG A 25 2.51 -5.95 -19.87
N GLN A 26 1.51 -5.59 -20.69
CA GLN A 26 0.63 -4.46 -20.44
C GLN A 26 -0.60 -4.91 -19.65
N ILE A 27 -1.08 -4.06 -18.73
CA ILE A 27 -2.33 -4.29 -18.00
C ILE A 27 -3.49 -4.14 -18.98
N SER A 28 -4.36 -5.16 -19.08
CA SER A 28 -5.47 -5.20 -20.03
C SER A 28 -6.87 -5.02 -19.41
N HIS A 29 -6.95 -5.07 -18.08
CA HIS A 29 -8.20 -4.96 -17.34
C HIS A 29 -7.91 -4.43 -15.93
N ALA A 30 -8.93 -3.84 -15.30
CA ALA A 30 -8.82 -3.41 -13.92
C ALA A 30 -8.68 -4.61 -12.98
N PRO A 31 -7.80 -4.56 -11.95
CA PRO A 31 -7.74 -5.58 -10.93
C PRO A 31 -8.96 -5.52 -10.01
N ARG A 32 -9.15 -6.55 -9.19
CA ARG A 32 -10.07 -6.47 -8.05
C ARG A 32 -9.45 -5.59 -6.98
N TRP A 33 -10.13 -4.50 -6.64
CA TRP A 33 -9.70 -3.58 -5.59
C TRP A 33 -10.15 -4.07 -4.21
N LEU A 34 -9.31 -3.77 -3.20
CA LEU A 34 -9.63 -3.92 -1.80
C LEU A 34 -9.09 -2.69 -1.07
N SER A 35 -9.98 -1.88 -0.51
CA SER A 35 -9.59 -0.73 0.31
C SER A 35 -9.24 -1.21 1.72
N THR A 36 -8.10 -0.73 2.24
CA THR A 36 -7.69 -0.92 3.63
C THR A 36 -7.75 0.36 4.46
N ASP A 37 -8.37 1.42 3.91
CA ASP A 37 -8.31 2.78 4.47
C ASP A 37 -8.84 2.85 5.90
N LEU A 38 -9.89 2.10 6.23
CA LEU A 38 -10.51 2.07 7.56
C LEU A 38 -9.70 1.33 8.61
N ARG A 39 -8.75 0.48 8.18
CA ARG A 39 -7.93 -0.32 9.09
C ARG A 39 -6.50 0.17 9.05
N ASP A 40 -5.79 -0.08 7.95
CA ASP A 40 -4.36 0.26 7.84
C ASP A 40 -4.18 1.78 7.77
N GLY A 41 -5.01 2.45 6.97
CA GLY A 41 -4.99 3.91 6.86
C GLY A 41 -5.29 4.57 8.20
N ASN A 42 -6.37 4.14 8.86
CA ASN A 42 -6.77 4.66 10.16
C ASN A 42 -5.70 4.48 11.25
N GLN A 43 -5.01 3.34 11.26
CA GLN A 43 -3.93 3.06 12.21
C GLN A 43 -2.70 3.94 12.03
N ALA A 44 -2.48 4.50 10.83
CA ALA A 44 -1.35 5.38 10.54
C ALA A 44 -1.63 6.85 10.91
N LEU A 45 -2.86 7.20 11.27
CA LEU A 45 -3.21 8.57 11.65
C LEU A 45 -2.75 8.89 13.07
N ALA A 46 -2.25 10.12 13.27
CA ALA A 46 -1.93 10.62 14.61
C ALA A 46 -3.19 10.72 15.49
N GLU A 47 -4.30 11.12 14.88
CA GLU A 47 -5.64 11.11 15.48
C GLU A 47 -6.50 10.10 14.72
N PRO A 48 -6.83 8.94 15.33
CA PRO A 48 -7.68 7.94 14.69
C PRO A 48 -9.05 8.52 14.32
N MET A 49 -9.58 8.09 13.18
CA MET A 49 -10.94 8.41 12.76
C MET A 49 -11.96 7.90 13.77
N ASP A 50 -12.95 8.74 14.07
CA ASP A 50 -14.15 8.36 14.82
C ASP A 50 -15.24 7.80 13.87
N SER A 51 -16.32 7.28 14.43
CA SER A 51 -17.44 6.62 13.75
C SER A 51 -18.03 7.39 12.56
N GLY A 52 -18.13 8.72 12.65
CA GLY A 52 -18.62 9.59 11.57
C GLY A 52 -17.71 9.57 10.32
N PRO A 53 -16.45 10.03 10.42
CA PRO A 53 -15.48 9.97 9.32
C PRO A 53 -15.29 8.56 8.73
N GLN A 54 -15.30 7.50 9.55
CA GLN A 54 -15.23 6.11 9.06
C GLN A 54 -16.43 5.76 8.15
N THR A 55 -17.63 6.22 8.51
CA THR A 55 -18.83 6.00 7.70
C THR A 55 -18.77 6.74 6.35
N ALA A 56 -18.16 7.93 6.32
CA ALA A 56 -17.95 8.67 5.08
C ALA A 56 -16.95 7.97 4.13
N VAL A 57 -15.85 7.43 4.69
CA VAL A 57 -14.86 6.66 3.91
C VAL A 57 -15.45 5.37 3.34
N LEU A 58 -16.30 4.66 4.10
CA LEU A 58 -17.05 3.51 3.58
C LEU A 58 -17.87 3.87 2.33
N GLY A 59 -18.58 5.00 2.35
CA GLY A 59 -19.39 5.46 1.23
C GLY A 59 -18.58 5.78 -0.03
N SER A 60 -17.38 6.34 0.13
CA SER A 60 -16.46 6.63 -0.97
C SER A 60 -15.82 5.36 -1.53
N ALA A 61 -15.38 4.44 -0.67
CA ALA A 61 -14.74 3.18 -1.07
C ALA A 61 -15.71 2.21 -1.78
N ALA A 62 -17.00 2.26 -1.45
CA ALA A 62 -18.05 1.50 -2.13
C ALA A 62 -18.38 2.04 -3.55
N GLY A 63 -17.90 3.24 -3.90
CA GLY A 63 -18.13 3.91 -5.18
C GLY A 63 -17.24 3.43 -6.34
N VAL A 64 -16.28 2.53 -6.09
CA VAL A 64 -15.49 1.89 -7.15
C VAL A 64 -16.35 0.81 -7.84
N ARG A 65 -17.28 1.26 -8.69
CA ARG A 65 -17.98 0.38 -9.63
C ARG A 65 -16.97 -0.08 -10.71
N LEU A 66 -16.94 -1.39 -10.93
CA LEU A 66 -16.39 -2.06 -12.11
C LEU A 66 -16.93 -1.46 -13.40
#